data_AF-A0A518HDG2-F1
#
_entry.id   AF-A0A518HDG2-F1
#
_cell.length_a   1.000
_cell.length_b   1.000
_cell.length_c   1.000
_cell.angle_alpha   90.00
_cell.angle_beta   90.00
_cell.angle_gamma   90.00
#
_symmetry.space_group_name_H-M   'P 1'
#
loop_
_entity.id
_entity.type
_entity.pdbx_description
1 polymer ?
#
loop_
_entity_poly.entity_id
_entity_poly.type
_entity_poly.pdbx_seq_one_letter_code
_entity_poly.pdbx_strand_id
1 'polypeptide(L)'
;MEHGVPLDRLPAGLHFPPEFEGRIRYDADRRRLAFLGFMSRADFDTLSRLSPDWPYRRAVEELFRSGTADDAPPRWGLRRLLASVSGMS
;
A
#
# COMPACT_ATOMS: atom_id res chain seq x y z
N MET A 1 -2.12 -7.87 3.15
CA MET A 1 -0.74 -7.94 3.68
C MET A 1 -0.42 -6.59 4.32
N GLU A 2 0.35 -6.53 5.40
CA GLU A 2 0.78 -5.28 6.03
C GLU A 2 2.16 -4.90 5.47
N HIS A 3 2.32 -3.67 4.99
CA HIS A 3 3.61 -3.08 4.62
C HIS A 3 4.00 -2.07 5.69
N GLY A 4 5.23 -2.12 6.18
CA GLY A 4 5.72 -1.23 7.23
C GLY A 4 7.07 -0.65 6.86
N VAL A 5 7.25 0.65 7.12
CA VAL A 5 8.50 1.38 6.86
C VAL A 5 8.92 2.13 8.11
N PRO A 6 10.23 2.30 8.35
CA PRO A 6 10.72 3.06 9.50
C PRO A 6 10.28 4.53 9.39
N LEU A 7 9.78 5.07 10.49
CA LEU A 7 9.44 6.48 10.65
C LEU A 7 9.70 6.87 12.10
N ASP A 8 10.67 7.77 12.30
CA ASP A 8 11.18 8.12 13.62
C ASP A 8 10.11 8.66 14.59
N ARG A 9 9.24 9.52 14.03
CA ARG A 9 8.12 10.17 14.71
C ARG A 9 7.04 10.53 13.70
N LEU A 10 5.79 10.54 14.16
CA LEU A 10 4.70 11.13 13.40
C LEU A 10 4.78 12.67 13.52
N PRO A 11 4.51 13.43 12.44
CA PRO A 11 4.40 14.88 12.52
C PRO A 11 3.36 15.31 13.57
N ALA A 12 3.68 16.34 14.35
CA ALA A 12 2.79 16.82 15.41
C ALA A 12 1.47 17.35 14.82
N GLY A 13 0.34 16.93 15.39
CA GLY A 13 -0.99 17.33 14.89
C GLY A 13 -1.42 16.65 13.59
N LEU A 14 -0.68 15.65 13.10
CA LEU A 14 -1.13 14.84 11.97
C LEU A 14 -2.22 13.88 12.43
N HIS A 15 -3.37 13.98 11.77
CA HIS A 15 -4.48 13.04 11.93
C HIS A 15 -4.75 12.34 10.60
N PHE A 16 -4.92 11.02 10.65
CA PHE A 16 -5.32 10.26 9.47
C PHE A 16 -6.82 10.45 9.21
N PRO A 17 -7.23 10.72 7.96
CA PRO A 17 -8.64 10.80 7.60
C PRO A 17 -9.36 9.47 7.90
N PRO A 18 -10.68 9.49 8.16
CA PRO A 18 -11.44 8.29 8.53
C PRO A 18 -11.44 7.22 7.43
N GLU A 19 -11.24 7.59 6.17
CA GLU A 19 -11.12 6.65 5.05
C GLU A 19 -9.89 5.71 5.16
N PHE A 20 -8.88 6.12 5.94
CA PHE A 20 -7.67 5.35 6.22
C PHE A 20 -7.67 4.69 7.60
N GLU A 21 -8.77 4.82 8.36
CA GLU A 21 -8.90 4.17 9.67
C GLU A 21 -8.73 2.64 9.53
N GLY A 22 -7.86 2.07 10.34
CA GLY A 22 -7.50 0.65 10.28
C GLY A 22 -6.65 0.24 9.07
N ARG A 23 -6.48 1.11 8.05
CA ARG A 23 -5.57 0.89 6.93
C ARG A 23 -4.18 1.44 7.20
N ILE A 24 -4.07 2.64 7.74
CA ILE A 24 -2.78 3.24 8.11
C ILE A 24 -2.67 3.38 9.63
N ARG A 25 -1.49 3.07 10.16
CA ARG A 25 -1.19 3.31 11.57
C ARG A 25 0.27 3.67 11.78
N TYR A 26 0.52 4.46 12.80
CA TYR A 26 1.86 4.71 13.31
C TYR A 26 2.08 3.91 14.60
N ASP A 27 3.08 3.04 14.60
CA ASP A 27 3.53 2.32 15.81
C ASP A 27 4.67 3.14 16.45
N ALA A 28 4.40 3.80 17.58
CA ALA A 28 5.40 4.59 18.29
C ALA A 28 6.50 3.71 18.92
N ASP A 29 6.13 2.56 19.51
CA ASP A 29 7.08 1.59 20.09
C ASP A 29 8.09 1.07 19.07
N ARG A 30 7.64 0.85 17.84
CA ARG A 30 8.47 0.32 16.75
C ARG A 30 9.02 1.41 15.83
N ARG A 31 8.64 2.68 16.05
CA ARG A 31 9.00 3.85 15.25
C ARG A 31 8.85 3.57 13.76
N ARG A 32 7.64 3.17 13.37
CA ARG A 32 7.32 2.78 12.00
C ARG A 32 5.91 3.21 11.60
N LEU A 33 5.76 3.51 10.32
CA LEU A 33 4.46 3.72 9.67
C LEU A 33 4.07 2.44 8.94
N ALA A 34 2.88 1.94 9.20
CA ALA A 34 2.35 0.72 8.60
C ALA A 34 1.09 1.01 7.80
N PHE A 35 0.96 0.35 6.65
CA PHE A 35 -0.20 0.38 5.78
C PHE A 35 -0.68 -1.04 5.45
N LEU A 36 -1.98 -1.27 5.56
CA LEU A 36 -2.61 -2.56 5.34
C LEU A 36 -3.21 -2.62 3.93
N GLY A 37 -2.72 -3.57 3.13
CA GLY A 37 -3.19 -3.83 1.77
C GLY A 37 -2.47 -3.01 0.71
N PHE A 38 -3.11 -2.94 -0.46
CA PHE A 38 -2.59 -2.20 -1.61
C PHE A 38 -2.79 -0.69 -1.41
N MET A 39 -1.71 0.08 -1.55
CA MET A 39 -1.75 1.54 -1.55
C MET A 39 -1.88 2.03 -2.99
N SER A 40 -3.02 2.62 -3.34
CA SER A 40 -3.24 3.18 -4.67
C SER A 40 -2.52 4.52 -4.84
N ARG A 41 -2.37 4.99 -6.08
CA ARG A 41 -1.78 6.31 -6.35
C ARG A 41 -2.59 7.46 -5.71
N ALA A 42 -3.92 7.31 -5.64
CA ALA A 42 -4.80 8.26 -4.95
C ALA A 42 -4.55 8.27 -3.44
N ASP A 43 -4.43 7.09 -2.82
CA ASP A 43 -4.11 6.96 -1.39
C ASP A 43 -2.77 7.64 -1.07
N PHE A 44 -1.74 7.37 -1.89
CA PHE A 44 -0.42 8.00 -1.78
C PHE A 44 -0.50 9.54 -1.86
N ASP A 45 -1.22 10.08 -2.84
CA ASP A 45 -1.37 11.54 -3.02
C ASP A 45 -2.07 12.19 -1.81
N THR A 46 -3.16 11.59 -1.34
CA THR A 46 -3.88 12.05 -0.13
C THR A 46 -2.96 12.02 1.10
N LEU A 47 -2.31 10.88 1.36
CA LEU A 47 -1.44 10.70 2.53
C LEU A 47 -0.23 11.64 2.51
N SER A 48 0.39 11.86 1.34
CA SER A 48 1.55 12.76 1.17
C SER A 48 1.20 14.24 1.37
N ARG A 49 -0.08 14.61 1.15
CA ARG A 49 -0.60 15.97 1.39
C ARG A 49 -0.96 16.25 2.84
N LEU A 50 -1.12 15.22 3.69
CA LEU A 50 -1.45 15.41 5.10
C LEU A 50 -0.38 16.17 5.89
N SER A 51 0.89 16.11 5.45
CA SER A 51 1.95 16.88 6.09
C SER A 51 3.09 17.23 5.13
N PRO A 52 3.71 18.43 5.29
CA PRO A 52 4.91 18.80 4.58
C PRO A 52 6.20 18.17 5.13
N ASP A 53 6.16 17.43 6.24
CA ASP A 53 7.33 16.80 6.84
C ASP A 53 8.03 15.85 5.85
N TRP A 54 9.28 16.15 5.54
CA TRP A 54 10.10 15.36 4.64
C TRP A 54 10.23 13.88 5.06
N PRO A 55 10.53 13.53 6.34
CA PRO A 55 10.66 12.13 6.74
C PRO A 55 9.35 11.35 6.60
N TYR A 56 8.21 12.00 6.88
CA TYR A 56 6.90 11.39 6.69
C TYR A 56 6.59 11.13 5.22
N ARG A 57 6.81 12.10 4.32
CA ARG A 57 6.59 11.93 2.87
C ARG A 57 7.43 10.80 2.29
N ARG A 58 8.69 10.68 2.72
CA ARG A 58 9.57 9.59 2.31
C ARG A 58 9.08 8.22 2.78
N ALA A 59 8.56 8.13 4.01
CA ALA A 59 7.93 6.90 4.50
C ALA A 59 6.69 6.52 3.65
N VAL A 60 5.82 7.48 3.33
CA VAL A 60 4.65 7.24 2.48
C VAL A 60 5.04 6.78 1.07
N GLU A 61 6.11 7.33 0.49
CA GLU A 61 6.66 6.89 -0.80
C GLU A 61 7.21 5.46 -0.77
N GLU A 62 7.93 5.10 0.29
CA GLU A 62 8.43 3.74 0.49
C GLU A 62 7.29 2.73 0.66
N LEU A 63 6.22 3.10 1.38
CA LEU A 63 5.01 2.29 1.51
C LEU A 63 4.34 2.07 0.16
N PHE A 64 4.21 3.12 -0.65
CA PHE A 64 3.65 3.03 -1.99
C PHE A 64 4.47 2.11 -2.89
N ARG A 65 5.80 2.22 -2.87
CA ARG A 65 6.71 1.34 -3.62
C ARG A 65 6.61 -0.11 -3.15
N SER A 66 6.51 -0.34 -1.85
CA SER A 66 6.43 -1.69 -1.27
C SER A 66 5.07 -2.36 -1.52
N GLY A 67 3.98 -1.59 -1.45
CA GLY A 67 2.62 -2.10 -1.68
C GLY A 67 2.28 -2.34 -3.16
N THR A 68 2.96 -1.65 -4.08
CA THR A 68 2.80 -1.86 -5.53
C THR A 68 3.68 -2.99 -6.08
N ALA A 69 4.82 -3.28 -5.43
CA ALA A 69 5.71 -4.37 -5.84
C ALA A 69 5.15 -5.78 -5.55
N ASP A 70 4.24 -5.90 -4.58
CA ASP A 70 3.63 -7.19 -4.20
C ASP A 70 2.43 -7.57 -5.10
N ASP A 71 1.94 -6.65 -5.94
CA ASP A 71 0.95 -6.94 -7.00
C ASP A 71 1.63 -7.45 -8.28
N ALA A 72 2.48 -8.47 -8.15
CA ALA A 72 2.64 -9.39 -9.27
C ALA A 72 1.34 -10.20 -9.33
N PRO A 73 0.59 -10.20 -10.45
CA PRO A 73 -0.68 -10.89 -10.51
C PRO A 73 -0.48 -12.36 -10.12
N PRO A 74 -1.39 -12.96 -9.33
CA PRO A 74 -1.27 -14.35 -8.93
C PRO A 74 -1.12 -15.22 -10.18
N ARG A 75 0.01 -15.93 -10.30
CA ARG A 75 0.39 -16.73 -11.48
C ARG A 75 -0.46 -18.00 -11.68
N TRP A 76 -1.71 -18.05 -11.19
CA TRP A 76 -2.63 -19.19 -11.34
C TRP A 76 -3.86 -18.92 -12.24
N GLY A 77 -3.90 -17.79 -12.96
CA GLY A 77 -4.95 -17.50 -13.95
C GLY A 77 -4.82 -18.22 -15.30
N LEU A 78 -3.76 -19.01 -15.54
CA LEU A 78 -3.51 -19.70 -16.82
C LEU A 78 -4.18 -21.09 -16.90
N ARG A 79 -5.48 -21.19 -16.59
CA ARG A 79 -6.20 -22.46 -16.65
C ARG A 79 -7.65 -22.40 -17.14
N ARG A 80 -8.10 -21.31 -17.77
CA ARG A 80 -9.49 -21.21 -18.25
C ARG A 80 -9.73 -20.64 -19.66
N LEU A 81 -8.74 -20.62 -20.54
CA LEU A 81 -8.95 -20.27 -21.95
C LEU A 81 -8.15 -21.17 -22.91
N LEU A 82 -8.53 -22.44 -22.97
CA LEU A 82 -8.44 -23.22 -24.21
C LEU A 82 -9.82 -23.87 -24.45
N ALA A 83 -10.83 -23.02 -24.64
CA ALA A 83 -11.93 -23.38 -25.51
C ALA A 83 -11.44 -23.15 -26.94
N SER A 84 -10.72 -24.12 -27.48
CA SER A 84 -10.55 -24.26 -28.92
C SER A 84 -11.15 -25.61 -29.29
N VAL A 85 -12.30 -25.49 -29.94
CA VAL A 85 -12.91 -26.48 -30.83
C VAL A 85 -11.87 -27.35 -31.54
N SER A 86 -12.00 -28.67 -31.39
CA SER A 86 -11.70 -29.68 -32.41
C SER A 86 -12.23 -31.03 -31.94
N GLY A 87 -13.56 -31.17 -31.91
CA GLY A 87 -14.20 -32.46 -32.18
C GLY A 87 -14.26 -32.60 -33.71
N MET A 88 -13.54 -33.56 -34.29
CA MET A 88 -13.97 -34.94 -34.54
C MET A 88 -14.87 -35.06 -35.78
N SER A 89 -14.33 -35.84 -36.72
CA SER A 89 -14.91 -36.48 -37.92
C SER A 89 -15.01 -35.67 -39.20
#